data_AF-A0A2N2W1U0-F1
#
_entry.id   AF-A0A2N2W1U0-F1
#
_cell.length_a   1.000
_cell.length_b   1.000
_cell.length_c   1.000
_cell.angle_alpha   90.00
_cell.angle_beta   90.00
_cell.angle_gamma   90.00
#
_symmetry.space_group_name_H-M   'P 1'
#
loop_
_entity.id
_entity.type
_entity.pdbx_description
1 polymer ?
#
loop_
_entity_poly.entity_id
_entity_poly.type
_entity_poly.pdbx_seq_one_letter_code
_entity_poly.pdbx_strand_id
1 'polypeptide(L)' 'MFNICDSAFRNCSKLESVNIPDFIDYIGYYVFANC' A
#
# COMPACT_ATOMS: atom_id res chain seq x y z
N MET A 1 1.91 8.48 -14.05
CA MET A 1 1.03 7.44 -13.50
C MET A 1 1.77 6.78 -12.35
N PHE A 2 1.31 6.99 -11.12
CA PHE A 2 1.99 6.50 -9.91
C PHE A 2 1.13 5.43 -9.25
N ASN A 3 1.70 4.25 -9.07
CA ASN A 3 0.99 3.09 -8.57
C ASN A 3 1.71 2.52 -7.35
N ILE A 4 0.95 2.00 -6.40
CA ILE A 4 1.47 1.15 -5.33
C ILE A 4 1.39 -0.30 -5.83
N CYS A 5 2.53 -0.97 -5.98
CA CYS A 5 2.58 -2.33 -6.51
C CYS A 5 1.94 -3.35 -5.55
N ASP A 6 1.56 -4.51 -6.10
CA ASP A 6 1.01 -5.61 -5.32
C ASP A 6 1.90 -5.97 -4.12
N SER A 7 1.26 -6.23 -2.97
CA SER A 7 1.94 -6.61 -1.72
C SER A 7 2.98 -5.62 -1.17
N ALA A 8 2.97 -4.34 -1.58
CA ALA A 8 3.99 -3.35 -1.19
C ALA A 8 4.23 -3.22 0.33
N PHE A 9 3.19 -3.40 1.16
CA PHE A 9 3.29 -3.38 2.63
C PHE A 9 2.93 -4.73 3.26
N ARG A 10 2.87 -5.81 2.48
CA ARG A 10 2.44 -7.11 2.98
C ARG A 10 3.32 -7.58 4.16
N ASN A 11 2.68 -7.99 5.25
CA ASN A 11 3.30 -8.40 6.53
C ASN A 11 4.02 -7.29 7.30
N CYS A 12 3.78 -6.01 6.99
CA CYS A 12 4.27 -4.91 7.82
C CYS A 12 3.42 -4.75 9.10
N SER A 13 3.47 -5.74 10.01
CA SER A 13 2.62 -5.85 11.22
C SER A 13 2.76 -4.74 12.27
N LYS A 14 3.64 -3.77 12.03
CA LYS A 14 3.87 -2.59 12.88
C LYS A 14 3.43 -1.30 12.19
N LEU A 15 2.78 -1.40 11.03
CA LEU A 15 2.40 -0.25 10.23
C LEU A 15 1.13 0.38 10.79
N GLU A 16 1.30 1.41 11.62
CA GLU A 16 0.17 2.09 12.27
C GLU A 16 -0.57 3.04 11.34
N SER A 17 0.14 3.66 10.38
CA SER A 17 -0.46 4.59 9.42
C SER A 17 0.35 4.72 8.14
N VAL A 18 -0.35 4.99 7.03
CA VAL A 18 0.22 5.37 5.73
C VAL A 18 -0.61 6.48 5.15
N ASN A 19 0.04 7.60 4.80
CA ASN A 19 -0.60 8.65 4.02
C ASN A 19 -0.45 8.33 2.54
N ILE A 20 -1.57 8.01 1.88
CA ILE A 20 -1.61 7.77 0.43
C ILE A 20 -1.91 9.09 -0.26
N PRO A 21 -1.02 9.61 -1.12
CA PRO A 21 -1.27 10.84 -1.86
C PRO A 21 -2.38 10.70 -2.92
N ASP A 22 -3.07 11.80 -3.18
CA ASP A 22 -4.22 11.89 -4.10
C ASP A 22 -3.85 11.62 -5.57
N PHE A 23 -2.56 11.70 -5.90
CA PHE A 23 -2.03 11.47 -7.24
C PHE A 23 -1.69 9.98 -7.52
N ILE A 24 -1.96 9.08 -6.58
CA ILE A 24 -1.84 7.64 -6.80
C ILE A 24 -3.00 7.16 -7.66
N ASP A 25 -2.68 6.60 -8.83
CA ASP A 25 -3.67 6.15 -9.82
C ASP A 25 -4.15 4.71 -9.54
N TYR A 26 -3.32 3.88 -8.89
CA TYR A 26 -3.64 2.49 -8.61
C TYR A 26 -3.00 1.97 -7.33
N ILE A 27 -3.75 1.17 -6.58
CA ILE A 27 -3.27 0.40 -5.43
C ILE A 27 -3.41 -1.08 -5.77
N GLY A 28 -2.28 -1.78 -5.76
CA GLY A 28 -2.19 -3.20 -6.07
C GLY A 28 -2.95 -4.12 -5.14
N TYR A 29 -3.01 -5.39 -5.53
CA TYR A 29 -3.61 -6.44 -4.74
C TYR A 29 -2.77 -6.74 -3.50
N TYR A 30 -3.46 -7.03 -2.39
CA TYR A 30 -2.84 -7.43 -1.12
C TYR A 30 -1.81 -6.43 -0.57
N VAL A 31 -1.85 -5.16 -0.98
CA VAL A 31 -0.89 -4.12 -0.57
C VAL A 31 -0.74 -4.04 0.94
N PHE A 32 -1.83 -4.17 1.69
CA PHE A 32 -1.85 -4.12 3.15
C PHE A 32 -2.16 -5.47 3.82
N ALA A 33 -1.92 -6.59 3.13
CA ALA A 33 -2.22 -7.91 3.70
C ALA A 33 -1.30 -8.20 4.89
N ASN A 34 -1.86 -8.57 6.04
CA ASN A 34 -1.14 -8.78 7.31
C ASN A 34 -0.30 -7.56 7.77
N CYS A 35 -0.69 -6.34 7.40
CA CYS A 35 -0.23 -5.12 8.09
C CYS A 35 -0.80 -5.01 9.49
#